data_AF-A0A349D6P1-F1
#
_entry.id   AF-A0A349D6P1-F1
#
_cell.length_a   1.000
_cell.length_b   1.000
_cell.length_c   1.000
_cell.angle_alpha   90.00
_cell.angle_beta   90.00
_cell.angle_gamma   90.00
#
_symmetry.space_group_name_H-M   'P 1'
#
loop_
_entity.id
_entity.type
_entity.pdbx_description
1 polymer ?
#
loop_
_entity_poly.entity_id
_entity_poly.type
_entity_poly.pdbx_seq_one_letter_code
_entity_poly.pdbx_strand_id
1 'polypeptide(L)'
;QLKPDLIFFTGDLVNNYAKETDGWIDIFSKLEAKIGKYSILGNHDYGDYGQYDSEEEKTANFEGVKQANRDMGFRLMLNESLKIQKDGEEFDLIGVENWGEGGFHKKGDLPKALQGVNPESFKLLLSHDPSHWDSQVRDTDIDLTLSGHTHGMQFGVEIGNFKWSPVKYRYPRWAGLYRESEQYIHVNRGFGYIGFPGRVGIMPEITLIELNSQA
;
A
#
# COMPACT_ATOMS: atom_id res chain seq x y z
N GLN A 1 0.16 -1.04 -22.90
CA GLN A 1 -0.36 -0.27 -21.74
C GLN A 1 -1.35 -1.16 -21.01
N LEU A 2 -1.25 -1.27 -19.69
CA LEU A 2 -2.19 -2.05 -18.88
C LEU A 2 -3.58 -1.40 -18.91
N LYS A 3 -4.65 -2.19 -18.80
CA LYS A 3 -6.04 -1.72 -18.74
C LYS A 3 -6.75 -2.34 -17.53
N PRO A 4 -6.29 -2.03 -16.30
CA PRO A 4 -6.78 -2.68 -15.11
C PRO A 4 -8.21 -2.24 -14.78
N ASP A 5 -8.92 -3.08 -14.04
CA ASP A 5 -10.21 -2.70 -13.46
C ASP A 5 -10.00 -1.80 -12.23
N LEU A 6 -8.93 -2.03 -11.46
CA LEU A 6 -8.60 -1.31 -10.22
C LEU A 6 -7.12 -0.91 -10.20
N ILE A 7 -6.82 0.23 -9.58
CA ILE A 7 -5.43 0.63 -9.26
C ILE A 7 -5.33 0.88 -7.76
N PHE A 8 -4.26 0.38 -7.16
CA PHE A 8 -3.99 0.51 -5.73
C PHE A 8 -2.66 1.22 -5.48
N PHE A 9 -2.67 2.21 -4.59
CA PHE A 9 -1.48 2.78 -3.96
C PHE A 9 -1.45 2.39 -2.49
N THR A 10 -0.46 1.59 -2.11
CA THR A 10 -0.36 1.02 -0.77
C THR A 10 0.36 1.93 0.23
N GLY A 11 0.33 3.26 0.02
CA GLY A 11 0.97 4.26 0.90
C GLY A 11 2.34 4.74 0.44
N ASP A 12 2.90 5.69 1.20
CA ASP A 12 4.14 6.42 0.94
C ASP A 12 4.10 7.13 -0.43
N LEU A 13 3.10 8.01 -0.59
CA LEU A 13 3.02 8.91 -1.74
C LEU A 13 4.16 9.94 -1.72
N VAL A 14 4.56 10.37 -0.52
CA VAL A 14 5.66 11.30 -0.27
C VAL A 14 6.66 10.68 0.68
N ASN A 15 7.89 11.22 0.72
CA ASN A 15 8.84 10.96 1.79
C ASN A 15 8.50 11.79 3.03
N ASN A 16 8.12 13.06 2.87
CA ASN A 16 7.80 13.95 4.00
C ASN A 16 6.76 15.01 3.66
N TYR A 17 6.90 15.65 2.50
CA TYR A 17 6.19 16.88 2.22
C TYR A 17 5.18 16.74 1.08
N ALA A 18 3.98 17.29 1.24
CA ALA A 18 2.94 17.30 0.21
C ALA A 18 3.42 17.90 -1.12
N LYS A 19 4.28 18.91 -1.07
CA LYS A 19 4.90 19.53 -2.27
C LYS A 19 5.74 18.55 -3.11
N GLU A 20 6.13 17.40 -2.57
CA GLU A 20 6.80 16.35 -3.35
C GLU A 20 5.87 15.75 -4.41
N THR A 21 4.56 15.96 -4.28
CA THR A 21 3.56 15.59 -5.29
C THR A 21 3.42 16.61 -6.42
N ASP A 22 4.05 17.79 -6.30
CA ASP A 22 4.00 18.83 -7.33
C ASP A 22 4.57 18.30 -8.66
N GLY A 23 3.81 18.49 -9.74
CA GLY A 23 4.12 17.95 -11.07
C GLY A 23 3.82 16.47 -11.27
N TRP A 24 3.65 15.68 -10.19
CA TRP A 24 3.21 14.29 -10.25
C TRP A 24 1.70 14.15 -10.35
N ILE A 25 0.94 15.10 -9.79
CA ILE A 25 -0.53 15.08 -9.84
C ILE A 25 -1.03 14.94 -11.29
N ASP A 26 -0.52 15.76 -12.21
CA ASP A 26 -0.89 15.73 -13.64
C ASP A 26 -0.48 14.44 -14.36
N ILE A 27 0.50 13.72 -13.83
CA ILE A 27 0.97 12.46 -14.40
C ILE A 27 0.08 11.32 -13.90
N PHE A 28 -0.15 11.23 -12.59
CA PHE A 28 -0.94 10.15 -11.99
C PHE A 28 -2.44 10.32 -12.22
N SER A 29 -2.94 11.53 -12.43
CA SER A 29 -4.35 11.76 -12.81
C SER A 29 -4.72 11.11 -14.15
N LYS A 30 -3.75 10.92 -15.05
CA LYS A 30 -3.91 10.23 -16.34
C LYS A 30 -4.00 8.71 -16.22
N LEU A 31 -3.79 8.13 -15.03
CA LEU A 31 -4.01 6.71 -14.81
C LEU A 31 -5.51 6.41 -14.84
N GLU A 32 -5.88 5.44 -15.67
CA GLU A 32 -7.26 5.00 -15.87
C GLU A 32 -7.44 3.59 -15.30
N ALA A 33 -8.53 3.41 -14.56
CA ALA A 33 -9.01 2.13 -14.04
C ALA A 33 -10.52 2.07 -14.28
N LYS A 34 -11.05 0.92 -14.71
CA LYS A 34 -12.47 0.84 -15.10
C LYS A 34 -13.44 1.02 -13.92
N ILE A 35 -13.05 0.54 -12.75
CA ILE A 35 -13.87 0.56 -11.53
C ILE A 35 -13.41 1.70 -10.62
N GLY A 36 -12.11 1.78 -10.31
CA GLY A 36 -11.63 2.83 -9.42
C GLY A 36 -10.15 2.77 -9.06
N LYS A 37 -9.69 3.86 -8.43
CA LYS A 37 -8.34 4.02 -7.89
C LYS A 37 -8.45 4.20 -6.39
N TYR A 38 -7.74 3.39 -5.61
CA TYR A 38 -7.82 3.41 -4.15
C TYR A 38 -6.42 3.50 -3.54
N SER A 39 -6.31 4.22 -2.44
CA SER A 39 -5.04 4.47 -1.76
C SER A 39 -5.21 4.33 -0.25
N ILE A 40 -4.11 4.07 0.44
CA ILE A 40 -4.00 4.16 1.90
C ILE A 40 -2.79 5.04 2.25
N LEU A 41 -2.61 5.35 3.53
CA LEU A 41 -1.43 6.06 4.01
C LEU A 41 -0.32 5.10 4.43
N GLY A 42 0.91 5.42 4.05
CA GLY A 42 2.13 4.81 4.57
C GLY A 42 2.72 5.62 5.72
N ASN A 43 3.84 5.16 6.28
CA ASN A 43 4.46 5.83 7.43
C ASN A 43 5.03 7.21 7.06
N HIS A 44 5.43 7.43 5.81
CA HIS A 44 5.97 8.72 5.36
C HIS A 44 4.89 9.77 5.10
N ASP A 45 3.66 9.36 4.78
CA ASP A 45 2.58 10.27 4.42
C ASP A 45 2.12 11.17 5.57
N TYR A 46 2.42 10.80 6.82
CA TYR A 46 2.13 11.62 8.01
C TYR A 46 3.13 12.77 8.21
N GLY A 47 4.24 12.77 7.45
CA GLY A 47 5.23 13.82 7.46
C GLY A 47 6.13 13.86 8.69
N ASP A 48 6.15 12.83 9.55
CA ASP A 48 6.88 12.86 10.83
C ASP A 48 8.41 12.90 10.71
N TYR A 49 8.97 12.60 9.54
CA TYR A 49 10.41 12.70 9.30
C TYR A 49 10.81 14.06 8.70
N GLY A 50 9.85 14.98 8.54
CA GLY A 50 10.06 16.35 8.11
C GLY A 50 10.31 17.31 9.27
N GLN A 51 10.93 18.44 8.96
CA GLN A 51 11.02 19.60 9.84
C GLN A 51 9.92 20.60 9.50
N TYR A 52 9.29 21.16 10.52
CA TYR A 52 8.22 22.15 10.44
C TYR A 52 8.45 23.25 11.48
N ASP A 53 8.06 24.48 11.15
CA ASP A 53 8.14 25.61 12.06
C ASP A 53 7.03 25.57 13.12
N SER A 54 5.92 24.87 12.85
CA SER A 54 4.83 24.65 13.80
C SER A 54 4.01 23.38 13.55
N GLU A 55 3.20 22.98 14.53
CA GLU A 55 2.26 21.86 14.39
C GLU A 55 1.15 22.16 13.37
N GLU A 56 0.77 23.42 13.20
CA GLU A 56 -0.19 23.85 12.16
C GLU A 56 0.38 23.62 10.76
N GLU A 57 1.66 23.91 10.54
CA GLU A 57 2.33 23.64 9.26
C GLU A 57 2.39 22.14 8.98
N LYS A 58 2.76 21.33 9.98
CA LYS A 58 2.74 19.86 9.86
C LYS A 58 1.34 19.33 9.55
N THR A 59 0.32 19.86 10.20
CA THR A 59 -1.08 19.50 9.94
C THR A 59 -1.50 19.89 8.52
N ALA A 60 -1.15 21.10 8.07
CA ALA A 60 -1.42 21.55 6.71
C ALA A 60 -0.71 20.67 5.67
N ASN A 61 0.53 20.24 5.94
CA ASN A 61 1.26 19.30 5.11
C ASN A 61 0.53 17.96 5.01
N PHE A 62 0.09 17.39 6.15
CA PHE A 62 -0.64 16.13 6.16
C PHE A 62 -1.97 16.22 5.39
N GLU A 63 -2.73 17.30 5.54
CA GLU A 63 -3.93 17.53 4.73
C GLU A 63 -3.61 17.69 3.24
N GLY A 64 -2.48 18.31 2.91
CA GLY A 64 -1.95 18.40 1.55
C GLY A 64 -1.69 17.03 0.92
N VAL A 65 -1.09 16.09 1.66
CA VAL A 65 -0.87 14.70 1.17
C VAL A 65 -2.20 13.99 0.90
N LYS A 66 -3.19 14.15 1.78
CA LYS A 66 -4.54 13.58 1.55
C LYS A 66 -5.22 14.23 0.35
N GLN A 67 -5.04 15.53 0.15
CA GLN A 67 -5.59 16.25 -0.99
C GLN A 67 -4.94 15.79 -2.30
N ALA A 68 -3.63 15.61 -2.32
CA ALA A 68 -2.90 15.13 -3.49
C ALA A 68 -3.40 13.75 -3.97
N ASN A 69 -3.70 12.82 -3.04
CA ASN A 69 -4.33 11.54 -3.39
C ASN A 69 -5.65 11.76 -4.14
N ARG A 70 -6.51 12.67 -3.65
CA ARG A 70 -7.79 13.00 -4.29
C ARG A 70 -7.61 13.66 -5.64
N ASP A 71 -6.66 14.59 -5.76
CA ASP A 71 -6.36 15.29 -7.01
C ASP A 71 -5.80 14.36 -8.10
N MET A 72 -5.06 13.31 -7.70
CA MET A 72 -4.65 12.21 -8.57
C MET A 72 -5.80 11.25 -8.94
N GLY A 73 -6.98 11.45 -8.35
CA GLY A 73 -8.19 10.66 -8.57
C GLY A 73 -8.28 9.38 -7.74
N PHE A 74 -7.49 9.24 -6.67
CA PHE A 74 -7.56 8.11 -5.76
C PHE A 74 -8.55 8.38 -4.62
N ARG A 75 -9.38 7.39 -4.30
CA ARG A 75 -10.12 7.37 -3.03
C ARG A 75 -9.15 6.92 -1.93
N LEU A 76 -8.86 7.82 -1.00
CA LEU A 76 -8.07 7.50 0.19
C LEU A 76 -8.96 6.75 1.19
N MET A 77 -8.53 5.57 1.60
CA MET A 77 -9.23 4.68 2.53
C MET A 77 -8.52 4.71 3.90
N LEU A 78 -9.26 5.04 4.96
CA LEU A 78 -8.70 5.20 6.31
C LEU A 78 -9.50 4.37 7.33
N ASN A 79 -9.09 3.12 7.54
CA ASN A 79 -9.76 2.16 8.43
C ASN A 79 -11.22 1.94 8.05
N GLU A 80 -11.46 1.65 6.78
CA GLU A 80 -12.79 1.46 6.19
C GLU A 80 -12.78 0.29 5.18
N SER A 81 -13.97 -0.14 4.80
CA SER A 81 -14.18 -1.12 3.75
C SER A 81 -15.29 -0.69 2.79
N LEU A 82 -15.28 -1.26 1.59
CA LEU A 82 -16.33 -1.09 0.59
C LEU A 82 -16.40 -2.32 -0.33
N LYS A 83 -17.61 -2.62 -0.82
CA LYS A 83 -17.84 -3.67 -1.80
C LYS A 83 -17.41 -3.23 -3.20
N ILE A 84 -16.63 -4.08 -3.86
CA ILE A 84 -16.33 -3.97 -5.28
C ILE A 84 -17.15 -5.01 -6.02
N GLN A 85 -17.85 -4.59 -7.07
CA GLN A 85 -18.66 -5.47 -7.91
C GLN A 85 -18.19 -5.42 -9.36
N LYS A 86 -18.10 -6.58 -9.99
CA LYS A 86 -17.78 -6.72 -11.41
C LYS A 86 -18.40 -7.99 -11.97
N ASP A 87 -19.12 -7.86 -13.08
CA ASP A 87 -19.70 -8.99 -13.82
C ASP A 87 -20.57 -9.95 -12.97
N GLY A 88 -21.23 -9.43 -11.93
CA GLY A 88 -22.07 -10.20 -11.01
C GLY A 88 -21.33 -10.84 -9.82
N GLU A 89 -20.00 -10.75 -9.80
CA GLU A 89 -19.15 -11.15 -8.68
C GLU A 89 -18.87 -9.95 -7.77
N GLU A 90 -18.62 -10.22 -6.49
CA GLU A 90 -18.23 -9.18 -5.53
C GLU A 90 -17.13 -9.62 -4.56
N PHE A 91 -16.37 -8.64 -4.08
CA PHE A 91 -15.43 -8.82 -2.99
C PHE A 91 -15.39 -7.56 -2.11
N ASP A 92 -14.97 -7.71 -0.86
CA ASP A 92 -14.81 -6.60 0.07
C ASP A 92 -13.37 -6.07 -0.02
N LEU A 93 -13.23 -4.80 -0.43
CA LEU A 93 -11.97 -4.05 -0.41
C LEU A 93 -11.85 -3.36 0.96
N ILE A 94 -10.78 -3.64 1.68
CA ILE A 94 -10.50 -3.10 3.02
C ILE A 94 -9.23 -2.25 2.94
N GLY A 95 -9.24 -1.07 3.54
CA GLY A 95 -8.08 -0.20 3.64
C GLY A 95 -7.86 0.27 5.08
N VAL A 96 -6.66 0.06 5.60
CA VAL A 96 -6.26 0.55 6.93
C VAL A 96 -5.26 1.69 6.80
N GLU A 97 -5.24 2.57 7.80
CA GLU A 97 -4.13 3.49 8.01
C GLU A 97 -2.82 2.72 8.32
N ASN A 98 -1.67 3.39 8.21
CA ASN A 98 -0.39 2.77 8.54
C ASN A 98 -0.40 2.07 9.91
N TRP A 99 0.04 0.82 9.89
CA TRP A 99 0.37 0.02 11.06
C TRP A 99 1.69 -0.69 10.78
N GLY A 100 2.73 -0.42 11.56
CA GLY A 100 4.03 -1.07 11.40
C GLY A 100 4.65 -1.43 12.75
N GLU A 101 5.41 -2.53 12.79
CA GLU A 101 6.18 -2.92 13.96
C GLU A 101 7.28 -1.91 14.32
N GLY A 102 7.60 -1.81 15.62
CA GLY A 102 8.57 -0.86 16.12
C GLY A 102 7.95 0.51 16.39
N GLY A 103 8.68 1.58 16.03
CA GLY A 103 8.31 2.97 16.31
C GLY A 103 7.48 3.65 15.22
N PHE A 104 6.98 2.92 14.23
CA PHE A 104 6.10 3.46 13.19
C PHE A 104 4.71 3.76 13.74
N HIS A 105 3.98 4.65 13.06
CA HIS A 105 2.58 4.92 13.41
C HIS A 105 1.75 3.64 13.38
N LYS A 106 0.88 3.50 14.38
CA LYS A 106 -0.08 2.40 14.51
C LYS A 106 -1.49 2.98 14.56
N LYS A 107 -1.84 3.72 13.51
CA LYS A 107 -3.19 4.26 13.31
C LYS A 107 -4.11 3.30 12.57
N GLY A 108 -3.53 2.27 11.94
CA GLY A 108 -4.31 1.16 11.38
C GLY A 108 -5.16 0.49 12.45
N ASP A 109 -6.47 0.43 12.21
CA ASP A 109 -7.49 -0.19 13.05
C ASP A 109 -8.23 -1.21 12.19
N LEU A 110 -7.68 -2.43 12.18
CA LEU A 110 -8.22 -3.54 11.40
C LEU A 110 -9.62 -3.95 11.85
N PRO A 111 -9.93 -4.08 13.16
CA PRO A 111 -11.29 -4.35 13.62
C PRO A 111 -12.30 -3.31 13.13
N LYS A 112 -11.95 -2.02 13.13
CA LYS A 112 -12.81 -0.96 12.59
C LYS A 112 -13.01 -1.09 11.09
N ALA A 113 -11.94 -1.34 10.33
CA ALA A 113 -12.02 -1.48 8.87
C ALA A 113 -12.88 -2.68 8.44
N LEU A 114 -12.92 -3.73 9.26
CA LEU A 114 -13.74 -4.94 9.04
C LEU A 114 -15.21 -4.78 9.46
N GLN A 115 -15.62 -3.65 10.04
CA GLN A 115 -17.02 -3.44 10.43
C GLN A 115 -17.93 -3.46 9.19
N GLY A 116 -18.87 -4.41 9.15
CA GLY A 116 -19.84 -4.54 8.05
C GLY A 116 -19.33 -5.33 6.84
N VAL A 117 -18.10 -5.85 6.88
CA VAL A 117 -17.57 -6.77 5.86
C VAL A 117 -18.32 -8.09 5.94
N ASN A 118 -18.67 -8.67 4.79
CA ASN A 118 -19.32 -9.97 4.76
C ASN A 118 -18.28 -11.08 5.11
N PRO A 119 -18.51 -11.89 6.16
CA PRO A 119 -17.59 -12.96 6.54
C PRO A 119 -17.31 -13.97 5.42
N GLU A 120 -18.29 -14.20 4.54
CA GLU A 120 -18.18 -15.18 3.45
C GLU A 120 -17.63 -14.57 2.15
N SER A 121 -17.37 -13.27 2.11
CA SER A 121 -16.79 -12.63 0.93
C SER A 121 -15.28 -12.86 0.86
N PHE A 122 -14.75 -12.81 -0.37
CA PHE A 122 -13.32 -12.60 -0.57
C PHE A 122 -12.92 -11.22 -0.04
N LYS A 123 -11.87 -11.15 0.77
CA LYS A 123 -11.39 -9.95 1.45
C LYS A 123 -10.02 -9.55 0.92
N LEU A 124 -9.96 -8.39 0.27
CA LEU A 124 -8.72 -7.78 -0.19
C LEU A 124 -8.32 -6.62 0.72
N LEU A 125 -7.24 -6.77 1.49
CA LEU A 125 -6.71 -5.75 2.39
C LEU A 125 -5.60 -4.94 1.71
N LEU A 126 -5.70 -3.62 1.76
CA LEU A 126 -4.58 -2.70 1.57
C LEU A 126 -3.99 -2.36 2.93
N SER A 127 -2.72 -2.69 3.15
CA SER A 127 -1.98 -2.36 4.38
C SER A 127 -0.53 -2.06 4.06
N HIS A 128 -0.02 -0.89 4.46
CA HIS A 128 1.26 -0.39 3.97
C HIS A 128 2.47 -1.26 4.39
N ASP A 129 2.70 -1.41 5.69
CA ASP A 129 3.85 -2.16 6.22
C ASP A 129 3.49 -3.65 6.36
N PRO A 130 4.28 -4.57 5.77
CA PRO A 130 3.99 -6.01 5.80
C PRO A 130 4.09 -6.64 7.20
N SER A 131 4.70 -5.97 8.18
CA SER A 131 4.70 -6.44 9.57
C SER A 131 3.31 -6.41 10.22
N HIS A 132 2.38 -5.61 9.71
CA HIS A 132 0.97 -5.68 10.10
C HIS A 132 0.36 -7.05 9.83
N TRP A 133 0.74 -7.65 8.70
CA TRP A 133 0.25 -8.96 8.32
C TRP A 133 0.72 -10.03 9.30
N ASP A 134 2.01 -9.97 9.66
CA ASP A 134 2.61 -10.88 10.63
C ASP A 134 2.01 -10.74 12.03
N SER A 135 1.61 -9.53 12.44
CA SER A 135 1.16 -9.25 13.80
C SER A 135 -0.35 -9.34 14.04
N GLN A 136 -1.18 -9.07 13.04
CA GLN A 136 -2.64 -9.00 13.24
C GLN A 136 -3.44 -9.70 12.15
N VAL A 137 -3.07 -9.53 10.87
CA VAL A 137 -3.91 -10.03 9.75
C VAL A 137 -3.93 -11.56 9.69
N ARG A 138 -2.84 -12.23 10.07
CA ARG A 138 -2.78 -13.70 10.08
C ARG A 138 -3.78 -14.37 11.03
N ASP A 139 -4.28 -13.63 12.02
CA ASP A 139 -5.29 -14.12 12.97
C ASP A 139 -6.73 -13.80 12.49
N THR A 140 -6.91 -13.47 11.22
CA THR A 140 -8.20 -13.13 10.60
C THR A 140 -8.50 -14.00 9.38
N ASP A 141 -9.65 -13.77 8.74
CA ASP A 141 -10.12 -14.44 7.52
C ASP A 141 -9.86 -13.62 6.24
N ILE A 142 -8.84 -12.76 6.25
CA ILE A 142 -8.46 -11.96 5.08
C ILE A 142 -7.72 -12.81 4.05
N ASP A 143 -8.23 -12.87 2.82
CA ASP A 143 -7.66 -13.74 1.78
C ASP A 143 -6.37 -13.18 1.16
N LEU A 144 -6.34 -11.89 0.85
CA LEU A 144 -5.19 -11.26 0.17
C LEU A 144 -4.87 -9.88 0.75
N THR A 145 -3.62 -9.70 1.21
CA THR A 145 -3.06 -8.41 1.61
C THR A 145 -2.10 -7.86 0.57
N LEU A 146 -2.27 -6.59 0.20
CA LEU A 146 -1.34 -5.83 -0.64
C LEU A 146 -0.57 -4.82 0.21
N SER A 147 0.74 -4.91 0.19
CA SER A 147 1.66 -4.10 1.00
C SER A 147 2.79 -3.47 0.17
N GLY A 148 3.49 -2.51 0.77
CA GLY A 148 4.62 -1.78 0.21
C GLY A 148 5.77 -1.68 1.21
N HIS A 149 6.17 -0.44 1.53
CA HIS A 149 7.09 -0.04 2.62
C HIS A 149 8.57 -0.45 2.47
N THR A 150 8.85 -1.68 2.05
CA THR A 150 10.18 -2.28 2.22
C THR A 150 11.21 -1.77 1.22
N HIS A 151 10.80 -1.39 0.00
CA HIS A 151 11.64 -0.95 -1.12
C HIS A 151 12.78 -1.92 -1.48
N GLY A 152 12.80 -3.14 -0.93
CA GLY A 152 14.00 -3.98 -0.89
C GLY A 152 15.22 -3.27 -0.28
N MET A 153 15.04 -2.29 0.61
CA MET A 153 16.05 -1.33 1.06
C MET A 153 16.84 -0.66 -0.09
N GLN A 154 16.27 -0.64 -1.30
CA GLN A 154 16.88 -0.11 -2.52
C GLN A 154 18.20 -0.80 -2.93
N PHE A 155 18.48 -1.97 -2.35
CA PHE A 155 19.70 -2.72 -2.58
C PHE A 155 19.45 -4.22 -2.45
N GLY A 156 19.91 -4.98 -3.43
CA GLY A 156 19.81 -6.42 -3.40
C GLY A 156 20.37 -7.07 -4.67
N VAL A 157 20.16 -8.37 -4.76
CA VAL A 157 20.60 -9.22 -5.87
C VAL A 157 19.43 -10.12 -6.26
N GLU A 158 19.07 -10.09 -7.54
CA GLU A 158 18.06 -10.96 -8.14
C GLU A 158 18.68 -11.68 -9.35
N ILE A 159 18.85 -13.01 -9.24
CA ILE A 159 19.43 -13.86 -10.27
C ILE A 159 18.58 -15.12 -10.40
N GLY A 160 17.83 -15.25 -11.50
CA GLY A 160 16.86 -16.32 -11.68
C GLY A 160 15.83 -16.31 -10.53
N ASN A 161 15.72 -17.43 -9.81
CA ASN A 161 14.82 -17.54 -8.65
C ASN A 161 15.46 -17.10 -7.32
N PHE A 162 16.74 -16.73 -7.33
CA PHE A 162 17.42 -16.26 -6.13
C PHE A 162 17.16 -14.76 -5.94
N LYS A 163 16.65 -14.40 -4.75
CA LYS A 163 16.43 -13.02 -4.32
C LYS A 163 17.04 -12.80 -2.94
N TRP A 164 17.88 -11.78 -2.83
CA TRP A 164 18.46 -11.37 -1.56
C TRP A 164 18.52 -9.84 -1.46
N SER A 165 18.21 -9.31 -0.28
CA SER A 165 18.38 -7.90 0.08
C SER A 165 18.57 -7.85 1.60
N PRO A 166 19.34 -6.88 2.14
CA PRO A 166 19.46 -6.68 3.59
C PRO A 166 18.11 -6.55 4.31
N VAL A 167 17.06 -6.11 3.59
CA VAL A 167 15.70 -5.98 4.12
C VAL A 167 15.17 -7.28 4.72
N LYS A 168 15.61 -8.45 4.21
CA LYS A 168 15.12 -9.77 4.66
C LYS A 168 15.39 -10.06 6.13
N TYR A 169 16.37 -9.36 6.73
CA TYR A 169 16.73 -9.52 8.14
C TYR A 169 15.81 -8.73 9.07
N ARG A 170 15.00 -7.80 8.51
CA ARG A 170 14.01 -7.01 9.24
C ARG A 170 12.58 -7.40 8.88
N TYR A 171 12.33 -7.77 7.62
CA TYR A 171 11.01 -8.14 7.10
C TYR A 171 11.08 -9.54 6.48
N PRO A 172 10.40 -10.56 7.04
CA PRO A 172 10.39 -11.89 6.46
C PRO A 172 9.74 -11.92 5.06
N ARG A 173 8.75 -11.06 4.83
CA ARG A 173 8.11 -10.80 3.53
C ARG A 173 8.49 -9.41 3.06
N TRP A 174 9.13 -9.31 1.90
CA TRP A 174 9.74 -8.06 1.45
C TRP A 174 9.70 -7.82 -0.05
N ALA A 175 9.43 -8.84 -0.87
CA ALA A 175 9.21 -8.66 -2.30
C ALA A 175 8.43 -9.82 -2.91
N GLY A 176 7.32 -9.52 -3.58
CA GLY A 176 6.50 -10.48 -4.29
C GLY A 176 5.42 -11.13 -3.43
N LEU A 177 4.87 -12.24 -3.93
CA LEU A 177 3.75 -12.97 -3.34
C LEU A 177 4.24 -14.06 -2.38
N TYR A 178 3.64 -14.09 -1.20
CA TYR A 178 3.82 -15.12 -0.17
C TYR A 178 2.45 -15.70 0.18
N ARG A 179 2.44 -16.98 0.57
CA ARG A 179 1.25 -17.68 1.06
C ARG A 179 1.56 -18.31 2.41
N GLU A 180 0.62 -18.21 3.34
CA GLU A 180 0.61 -18.95 4.59
C GLU A 180 -0.81 -19.42 4.87
N SER A 181 -0.98 -20.74 5.01
CA SER A 181 -2.31 -21.37 5.05
C SER A 181 -3.14 -20.94 3.82
N GLU A 182 -4.35 -20.40 4.01
CA GLU A 182 -5.22 -19.92 2.94
C GLU A 182 -5.04 -18.43 2.63
N GLN A 183 -4.18 -17.72 3.36
CA GLN A 183 -3.98 -16.28 3.19
C GLN A 183 -2.74 -15.98 2.34
N TYR A 184 -2.83 -14.87 1.60
CA TYR A 184 -1.75 -14.37 0.77
C TYR A 184 -1.35 -12.95 1.19
N ILE A 185 -0.06 -12.64 1.02
CA ILE A 185 0.44 -11.26 1.05
C ILE A 185 1.32 -11.01 -0.17
N HIS A 186 1.07 -9.92 -0.87
CA HIS A 186 1.94 -9.41 -1.90
C HIS A 186 2.64 -8.13 -1.41
N VAL A 187 3.97 -8.16 -1.32
CA VAL A 187 4.78 -6.99 -0.97
C VAL A 187 5.38 -6.38 -2.24
N ASN A 188 4.88 -5.21 -2.63
CA ASN A 188 5.38 -4.45 -3.76
C ASN A 188 6.63 -3.67 -3.36
N ARG A 189 7.63 -3.64 -4.24
CA ARG A 189 8.93 -2.98 -3.99
C ARG A 189 8.91 -1.46 -4.21
N GLY A 190 7.77 -0.89 -4.55
CA GLY A 190 7.55 0.53 -4.76
C GLY A 190 8.12 1.03 -6.09
N PHE A 191 7.52 2.11 -6.60
CA PHE A 191 7.99 2.81 -7.79
C PHE A 191 9.09 3.84 -7.47
N GLY A 192 8.92 4.60 -6.38
CA GLY A 192 9.78 5.71 -6.00
C GLY A 192 11.08 5.31 -5.29
N TYR A 193 11.65 6.24 -4.53
CA TYR A 193 12.84 6.02 -3.73
C TYR A 193 12.76 6.80 -2.42
N ILE A 194 13.55 6.39 -1.43
CA ILE A 194 13.73 7.05 -0.14
C ILE A 194 15.20 7.40 0.08
N GLY A 195 15.49 8.67 0.39
CA GLY A 195 16.85 9.15 0.62
C GLY A 195 17.71 9.17 -0.64
N PHE A 196 18.37 8.04 -0.96
CA PHE A 196 19.22 7.92 -2.15
C PHE A 196 18.34 7.77 -3.41
N PRO A 197 18.48 8.65 -4.44
CA PRO A 197 17.70 8.61 -5.68
C PRO A 197 18.19 7.52 -6.65
N GLY A 198 18.24 6.28 -6.18
CA GLY A 198 18.71 5.14 -6.95
C GLY A 198 18.44 3.82 -6.27
N ARG A 199 18.49 2.75 -7.07
CA ARG A 199 18.32 1.37 -6.62
C ARG A 199 19.38 0.49 -7.27
N VAL A 200 19.89 -0.50 -6.53
CA VAL A 200 20.89 -1.45 -7.04
C VAL A 200 20.34 -2.86 -6.92
N GLY A 201 20.16 -3.53 -8.06
CA GLY A 201 19.72 -4.93 -8.14
C GLY A 201 18.30 -5.22 -7.64
N ILE A 202 17.53 -4.19 -7.23
CA ILE A 202 16.11 -4.25 -6.91
C ILE A 202 15.40 -3.14 -7.68
N MET A 203 14.89 -3.45 -8.87
CA MET A 203 14.24 -2.44 -9.73
C MET A 203 12.85 -2.04 -9.20
N PRO A 204 12.39 -0.80 -9.49
CA PRO A 204 11.00 -0.42 -9.28
C PRO A 204 10.05 -1.34 -10.05
N GLU A 205 8.85 -1.55 -9.53
CA GLU A 205 7.87 -2.43 -10.18
C GLU A 205 6.44 -1.88 -10.13
N ILE A 206 5.67 -2.24 -11.17
CA ILE A 206 4.22 -2.13 -11.19
C ILE A 206 3.72 -3.58 -11.30
N THR A 207 2.97 -4.05 -10.31
CA THR A 207 2.46 -5.41 -10.28
C THR A 207 1.05 -5.46 -10.86
N LEU A 208 0.81 -6.37 -11.81
CA LEU A 208 -0.54 -6.76 -12.22
C LEU A 208 -0.94 -8.03 -11.47
N ILE A 209 -2.07 -7.98 -10.76
CA ILE A 209 -2.68 -9.13 -10.09
C ILE A 209 -4.00 -9.42 -10.78
N GLU A 210 -4.17 -10.65 -11.24
CA GLU A 210 -5.41 -11.13 -11.85
C GLU A 210 -6.15 -12.01 -10.83
N LEU A 211 -7.29 -11.51 -10.34
CA LEU A 211 -8.21 -12.27 -9.50
C LEU A 211 -9.21 -12.98 -10.41
N ASN A 212 -9.35 -14.29 -10.22
CA ASN A 212 -10.29 -15.12 -10.94
C ASN A 212 -11.25 -15.75 -9.92
N SER A 213 -12.56 -15.69 -10.17
CA SER A 213 -13.49 -16.55 -9.43
C SER A 213 -13.17 -18.00 -9.77
N GLN A 214 -13.20 -18.87 -8.75
CA GLN A 214 -13.16 -20.30 -9.03
C GLN A 214 -14.51 -20.69 -9.62
N ALA A 215 -14.48 -21.34 -10.78
CA ALA A 215 -15.65 -21.87 -11.46
C ALA A 215 -16.22 -23.11 -10.75
#